data_AF-A0A7X7JWZ0-F1
#
_entry.id   AF-A0A7X7JWZ0-F1
#
_cell.length_a   1.000
_cell.length_b   1.000
_cell.length_c   1.000
_cell.angle_alpha   90.00
_cell.angle_beta   90.00
_cell.angle_gamma   90.00
#
_symmetry.space_group_name_H-M   'P 1'
#
loop_
_entity.id
_entity.type
_entity.pdbx_description
1 polymer ?
#
loop_
_entity_poly.entity_id
_entity_poly.type
_entity_poly.pdbx_seq_one_letter_code
_entity_poly.pdbx_strand_id
1 'polypeptide(L)'
;MDRYSRDVLAPGWQKAHLKKTKDTAIELDMVVEFDDFVGAVVGWEHGVVLLEDRKGKTRGFPFGAGFLLEGEPVALRPPLRKGTAKPAYTASGSRADAAPQKARVALPSRIFVEGRHDAELIEKIWGADLRHVGVVVEYLGGIDDLPAIVEEFGPEPGRRLGVLVDHLVPGSKE
;
A
#
# COMPACT_ATOMS: atom_id res chain seq x y z
N MET A 1 -61.38 17.90 5.38
CA MET A 1 -59.95 17.56 5.41
C MET A 1 -59.80 16.39 6.37
N ASP A 2 -59.60 15.20 5.81
CA ASP A 2 -59.62 13.95 6.57
C ASP A 2 -58.33 13.83 7.41
N ARG A 3 -58.49 13.74 8.74
CA ARG A 3 -57.38 13.67 9.70
C ARG A 3 -56.78 12.25 9.82
N TYR A 4 -57.38 11.25 9.18
CA TYR A 4 -56.99 9.84 9.32
C TYR A 4 -56.74 9.14 7.98
N SER A 5 -56.21 9.87 6.99
CA SER A 5 -55.87 9.34 5.66
C SER A 5 -54.73 8.30 5.63
N ARG A 6 -54.22 7.83 6.78
CA ARG A 6 -53.18 6.79 6.84
C ARG A 6 -53.77 5.49 7.37
N ASP A 7 -53.60 4.43 6.61
CA ASP A 7 -53.96 3.07 6.98
C ASP A 7 -53.22 2.65 8.28
N VAL A 8 -53.98 2.56 9.36
CA VAL A 8 -53.52 2.23 10.71
C VAL A 8 -53.16 0.74 10.87
N LEU A 9 -53.41 -0.09 9.85
CA LEU A 9 -53.06 -1.52 9.84
C LEU A 9 -51.84 -1.84 8.97
N ALA A 10 -51.24 -0.83 8.31
CA ALA A 10 -50.06 -1.03 7.47
C ALA A 10 -48.85 -1.53 8.30
N PRO A 11 -48.30 -2.73 8.06
CA PRO A 11 -47.16 -3.21 8.84
C PRO A 11 -45.96 -2.26 8.71
N GLY A 12 -45.40 -1.83 9.85
CA GLY A 12 -44.21 -0.98 9.90
C GLY A 12 -44.42 0.52 10.15
N TRP A 13 -45.66 1.05 10.11
CA TRP A 13 -45.92 2.47 10.40
C TRP A 13 -45.49 2.86 11.83
N GLN A 14 -45.63 1.92 12.78
CA GLN A 14 -45.25 2.05 14.19
C GLN A 14 -43.73 2.18 14.43
N LYS A 15 -42.91 1.88 13.42
CA LYS A 15 -41.43 1.96 13.50
C LYS A 15 -40.85 3.00 12.56
N ALA A 16 -41.68 3.62 11.72
CA ALA A 16 -41.24 4.58 10.70
C ALA A 16 -40.63 5.86 11.29
N HIS A 17 -40.98 6.20 12.54
CA HIS A 17 -40.48 7.36 13.27
C HIS A 17 -39.24 7.06 14.13
N LEU A 18 -38.75 5.82 14.17
CA LEU A 18 -37.55 5.47 14.92
C LEU A 18 -36.30 5.82 14.09
N LYS A 19 -35.45 6.71 14.62
CA LYS A 19 -34.13 6.99 14.03
C LYS A 19 -33.31 5.70 13.99
N LYS A 20 -32.76 5.36 12.83
CA LYS A 20 -31.96 4.14 12.65
C LYS A 20 -30.53 4.40 13.13
N THR A 21 -30.03 3.54 14.01
CA THR A 21 -28.64 3.58 14.46
C THR A 21 -27.69 3.27 13.29
N LYS A 22 -26.68 4.10 13.08
CA LYS A 22 -25.64 3.90 12.06
C LYS A 22 -24.34 3.39 12.69
N ASP A 23 -23.81 2.29 12.17
CA ASP A 23 -22.45 1.85 12.51
C ASP A 23 -21.44 2.90 12.07
N THR A 24 -20.66 3.42 13.03
CA THR A 24 -19.68 4.48 12.81
C THR A 24 -18.34 4.04 13.39
N ALA A 25 -17.29 4.07 12.58
CA ALA A 25 -15.94 3.80 13.05
C ALA A 25 -15.51 4.93 13.99
N ILE A 26 -14.93 4.56 15.13
CA ILE A 26 -14.40 5.52 16.09
C ILE A 26 -13.18 6.26 15.51
N GLU A 27 -13.09 7.56 15.77
CA GLU A 27 -11.97 8.43 15.43
C GLU A 27 -11.59 9.28 16.66
N LEU A 28 -10.32 9.67 16.79
CA LEU A 28 -9.90 10.61 17.82
C LEU A 28 -10.56 11.97 17.61
N ASP A 29 -10.78 12.70 18.70
CA ASP A 29 -11.42 14.02 18.74
C ASP A 29 -12.89 14.05 18.29
N MET A 30 -13.45 12.90 17.92
CA MET A 30 -14.87 12.74 17.65
C MET A 30 -15.68 13.06 18.91
N VAL A 31 -16.57 14.04 18.85
CA VAL A 31 -17.42 14.41 19.99
C VAL A 31 -18.72 13.61 19.92
N VAL A 32 -18.98 12.82 20.96
CA VAL A 32 -20.17 11.98 21.07
C VAL A 32 -20.86 12.18 22.41
N GLU A 33 -22.15 11.91 22.42
CA GLU A 33 -23.00 11.94 23.62
C GLU A 33 -23.37 10.50 23.98
N PHE A 34 -23.29 10.14 25.25
CA PHE A 34 -23.75 8.86 25.76
C PHE A 34 -24.42 9.08 27.12
N ASP A 35 -25.72 8.79 27.18
CA ASP A 35 -26.56 9.03 28.36
C ASP A 35 -26.46 10.48 28.87
N ASP A 36 -25.80 10.70 30.02
CA ASP A 36 -25.64 12.01 30.66
C ASP A 36 -24.31 12.72 30.31
N PHE A 37 -23.49 12.12 29.44
CA PHE A 37 -22.11 12.54 29.22
C PHE A 37 -21.86 12.95 27.77
N VAL A 38 -21.17 14.07 27.59
CA VAL A 38 -20.71 14.56 26.28
C VAL A 38 -19.20 14.77 26.34
N GLY A 39 -18.48 14.16 25.41
CA GLY A 39 -17.02 14.28 25.39
C GLY A 39 -16.39 13.89 24.06
N ALA A 40 -15.15 14.31 23.88
CA ALA A 40 -14.32 13.95 22.74
C ALA A 40 -13.66 12.59 22.98
N VAL A 41 -13.58 11.77 21.93
CA VAL A 41 -12.83 10.51 21.98
C VAL A 41 -11.34 10.81 22.11
N VAL A 42 -10.76 10.45 23.25
CA VAL A 42 -9.32 10.58 23.52
C VAL A 42 -8.57 9.25 23.36
N GLY A 43 -9.30 8.15 23.26
CA GLY A 43 -8.71 6.83 23.02
C GLY A 43 -9.72 5.70 23.19
N TRP A 44 -9.25 4.48 23.03
CA TRP A 44 -10.02 3.27 23.28
C TRP A 44 -9.08 2.12 23.66
N GLU A 45 -9.45 1.36 24.67
CA GLU A 45 -8.65 0.24 25.18
C GLU A 45 -9.57 -0.89 25.65
N HIS A 46 -9.17 -2.15 25.44
CA HIS A 46 -9.88 -3.32 25.96
C HIS A 46 -11.40 -3.35 25.71
N GLY A 47 -11.86 -2.78 24.59
CA GLY A 47 -13.29 -2.71 24.24
C GLY A 47 -14.06 -1.52 24.85
N VAL A 48 -13.35 -0.58 25.46
CA VAL A 48 -13.90 0.63 26.08
C VAL A 48 -13.42 1.85 25.29
N VAL A 49 -14.34 2.77 25.00
CA VAL A 49 -14.12 4.11 24.45
C VAL A 49 -13.91 5.09 25.58
N LEU A 50 -12.82 5.87 25.53
CA LEU A 50 -12.52 6.91 26.51
C LEU A 50 -12.99 8.26 25.95
N LEU A 51 -13.90 8.90 26.69
CA LEU A 51 -14.43 10.22 26.37
C LEU A 51 -13.96 11.25 27.40
N GLU A 52 -13.47 12.39 26.95
CA GLU A 52 -13.09 13.52 27.79
C GLU A 52 -14.08 14.69 27.63
N ASP A 53 -14.61 15.21 28.74
CA ASP A 53 -15.48 16.38 28.70
C ASP A 53 -14.70 17.70 28.61
N ARG A 54 -15.44 18.81 28.43
CA ARG A 54 -14.85 20.16 28.35
C ARG A 54 -14.06 20.61 29.60
N LYS A 55 -14.19 19.90 30.72
CA LYS A 55 -13.52 20.19 32.00
C LYS A 55 -12.32 19.25 32.23
N GLY A 56 -11.97 18.40 31.26
CA GLY A 56 -10.88 17.45 31.35
C GLY A 56 -11.21 16.19 32.14
N LYS A 57 -12.49 15.89 32.40
CA LYS A 57 -12.89 14.65 33.07
C LYS A 57 -13.03 13.54 32.04
N THR A 58 -12.29 12.44 32.23
CA THR A 58 -12.36 11.25 31.38
C THR A 58 -13.32 10.19 31.93
N ARG A 59 -14.16 9.59 31.08
CA ARG A 59 -15.02 8.42 31.40
C ARG A 59 -14.95 7.37 30.29
N GLY A 60 -15.02 6.10 30.67
CA GLY A 60 -15.04 4.96 29.76
C GLY A 60 -16.45 4.44 29.49
N PHE A 61 -16.74 4.12 28.22
CA PHE A 61 -18.01 3.55 27.75
C PHE A 61 -17.78 2.35 26.84
N PRO A 62 -18.62 1.30 26.84
CA PRO A 62 -18.44 0.17 25.95
C PRO A 62 -18.70 0.56 24.49
N PHE A 63 -18.02 -0.09 23.54
CA PHE A 63 -18.41 -0.02 22.13
C PHE A 63 -19.84 -0.53 21.92
N GLY A 64 -20.51 -0.05 20.88
CA GLY A 64 -21.87 -0.44 20.53
C GLY A 64 -22.80 0.74 20.32
N ALA A 65 -24.11 0.45 20.28
CA ALA A 65 -25.16 1.45 20.13
C ALA A 65 -25.38 2.27 21.41
N GLY A 66 -26.07 3.41 21.27
CA GLY A 66 -26.45 4.28 22.39
C GLY A 66 -25.75 5.64 22.39
N PHE A 67 -24.79 5.83 21.48
CA PHE A 67 -24.13 7.11 21.29
C PHE A 67 -24.95 8.01 20.36
N LEU A 68 -24.84 9.32 20.55
CA LEU A 68 -25.26 10.33 19.58
C LEU A 68 -24.02 11.01 19.01
N LEU A 69 -23.96 11.12 17.68
CA LEU A 69 -23.03 11.97 16.97
C LEU A 69 -23.83 13.06 16.29
N GLU A 70 -23.59 14.32 16.64
CA GLU A 70 -24.35 15.46 16.11
C GLU A 70 -25.89 15.30 16.29
N GLY A 71 -26.32 14.65 17.38
CA GLY A 71 -27.73 14.37 17.66
C GLY A 71 -28.35 13.19 16.89
N GLU A 72 -27.54 12.46 16.11
CA GLU A 72 -27.96 11.26 15.39
C GLU A 72 -27.46 9.98 16.08
N PRO A 73 -28.31 8.94 16.23
CA PRO A 73 -27.92 7.71 16.91
C PRO A 73 -26.87 6.94 16.10
N VAL A 74 -25.75 6.65 16.73
CA VAL A 74 -24.66 5.86 16.17
C VAL A 74 -24.29 4.69 17.06
N ALA A 75 -23.77 3.65 16.44
CA ALA A 75 -23.09 2.57 17.12
C ALA A 75 -21.60 2.71 16.86
N LEU A 76 -20.82 3.04 17.90
CA LEU A 76 -19.38 3.14 17.77
C LEU A 76 -18.79 1.75 17.58
N ARG A 77 -17.95 1.62 16.56
CA ARG A 77 -17.22 0.40 16.23
C ARG A 77 -15.72 0.66 16.32
N PRO A 78 -14.91 -0.36 16.68
CA PRO A 78 -13.46 -0.27 16.57
C PRO A 78 -13.05 0.19 15.15
N PRO A 79 -11.94 0.92 15.02
CA PRO A 79 -11.53 1.45 13.73
C PRO A 79 -11.34 0.29 12.75
N LEU A 80 -11.86 0.46 11.52
CA LEU A 80 -11.58 -0.46 10.44
C LEU A 80 -10.05 -0.47 10.26
N ARG A 81 -9.41 -1.62 10.46
CA ARG A 81 -7.98 -1.78 10.19
C ARG A 81 -7.77 -1.44 8.71
N LYS A 82 -7.34 -0.21 8.42
CA LYS A 82 -6.66 0.09 7.16
C LYS A 82 -5.40 -0.75 7.21
N GLY A 83 -5.42 -1.90 6.54
CA GLY A 83 -4.23 -2.74 6.44
C GLY A 83 -3.09 -1.87 5.95
N THR A 84 -1.96 -1.89 6.66
CA THR A 84 -0.73 -1.30 6.14
C THR A 84 -0.49 -1.92 4.76
N ALA A 85 -0.38 -1.10 3.72
CA ALA A 85 -0.10 -1.59 2.38
C ALA A 85 1.13 -2.51 2.46
N LYS A 86 0.95 -3.78 2.09
CA LYS A 86 2.06 -4.74 2.13
C LYS A 86 3.12 -4.26 1.14
N PRO A 87 4.41 -4.32 1.48
CA PRO A 87 5.47 -4.03 0.52
C PRO A 87 5.28 -4.92 -0.71
N ALA A 88 5.27 -4.30 -1.89
CA ALA A 88 5.32 -5.02 -3.14
C ALA A 88 6.77 -5.40 -3.44
N TYR A 89 6.99 -6.47 -4.21
CA TYR A 89 8.31 -6.94 -4.58
C TYR A 89 8.42 -7.14 -6.09
N THR A 90 9.61 -6.95 -6.66
CA THR A 90 9.95 -7.32 -8.04
C THR A 90 10.13 -8.83 -8.16
N ALA A 91 10.25 -9.37 -9.39
CA ALA A 91 10.48 -10.79 -9.61
C ALA A 91 11.81 -11.29 -9.03
N SER A 92 12.80 -10.41 -8.91
CA SER A 92 14.08 -10.67 -8.23
C SER A 92 13.98 -10.64 -6.69
N GLY A 93 12.86 -10.16 -6.14
CA GLY A 93 12.63 -10.05 -4.70
C GLY A 93 13.01 -8.70 -4.09
N SER A 94 13.43 -7.70 -4.87
CA SER A 94 13.63 -6.33 -4.37
C SER A 94 12.30 -5.68 -4.00
N ARG A 95 12.32 -4.69 -3.10
CA ARG A 95 11.12 -3.90 -2.80
C ARG A 95 10.75 -3.06 -4.01
N ALA A 96 9.51 -3.20 -4.47
CA ALA A 96 8.95 -2.35 -5.49
C ALA A 96 8.46 -1.04 -4.87
N ASP A 97 8.59 0.04 -5.63
CA ASP A 97 8.05 1.34 -5.23
C ASP A 97 6.52 1.31 -5.17
N ALA A 98 5.96 2.12 -4.27
CA ALA A 98 4.51 2.22 -4.11
C ALA A 98 3.79 2.85 -5.31
N ALA A 99 4.52 3.59 -6.16
CA ALA A 99 4.00 4.26 -7.33
C ALA A 99 4.79 3.84 -8.60
N PRO A 100 4.15 3.82 -9.79
CA PRO A 100 4.84 3.56 -11.05
C PRO A 100 5.97 4.57 -11.28
N GLN A 101 7.19 4.09 -11.52
CA GLN A 101 8.31 4.96 -11.87
C GLN A 101 8.24 5.44 -13.31
N LYS A 102 8.75 6.66 -13.55
CA LYS A 102 8.97 7.20 -14.88
C LYS A 102 10.18 6.55 -15.54
N ALA A 103 10.20 6.50 -16.87
CA ALA A 103 11.36 6.04 -17.63
C ALA A 103 12.61 6.86 -17.25
N ARG A 104 13.70 6.15 -16.91
CA ARG A 104 15.00 6.75 -16.58
C ARG A 104 15.93 6.69 -17.79
N VAL A 105 16.80 7.69 -17.92
CA VAL A 105 17.92 7.63 -18.86
C VAL A 105 18.87 6.53 -18.39
N ALA A 106 19.33 5.69 -19.33
CA ALA A 106 20.29 4.66 -19.04
C ALA A 106 21.60 5.27 -18.53
N LEU A 107 22.13 4.71 -17.44
CA LEU A 107 23.48 4.97 -16.97
C LEU A 107 24.50 4.49 -18.01
N PRO A 108 25.75 4.98 -17.93
CA PRO A 108 26.84 4.50 -18.77
C PRO A 108 27.19 3.02 -18.57
N SER A 109 26.71 2.38 -17.49
CA SER A 109 27.02 0.99 -17.15
C SER A 109 26.17 0.00 -17.94
N ARG A 110 26.78 -1.12 -18.35
CA ARG A 110 26.16 -2.15 -19.21
C ARG A 110 26.43 -3.56 -18.70
N ILE A 111 25.50 -4.46 -18.98
CA ILE A 111 25.67 -5.91 -18.81
C ILE A 111 25.63 -6.52 -20.20
N PHE A 112 26.69 -7.23 -20.57
CA PHE A 112 26.74 -7.98 -21.82
C PHE A 112 26.47 -9.46 -21.57
N VAL A 113 25.68 -10.07 -22.44
CA VAL A 113 25.33 -11.49 -22.38
C VAL A 113 25.69 -12.20 -23.68
N GLU A 114 26.21 -13.41 -23.55
CA GLU A 114 26.57 -14.26 -24.68
C GLU A 114 25.35 -14.73 -25.47
N GLY A 115 24.30 -15.17 -24.75
CA GLY A 115 23.11 -15.78 -25.31
C GLY A 115 21.88 -14.87 -25.25
N ARG A 116 21.00 -15.00 -26.26
CA ARG A 116 19.67 -14.37 -26.22
C ARG A 116 18.83 -14.93 -25.06
N HIS A 117 19.02 -16.21 -24.72
CA HIS A 117 18.31 -16.84 -23.61
C HIS A 117 18.63 -16.15 -22.27
N ASP A 118 19.89 -15.79 -22.04
CA ASP A 118 20.30 -15.07 -20.84
C ASP A 118 19.72 -13.67 -20.80
N ALA A 119 19.68 -12.96 -21.93
CA ALA A 119 19.01 -11.66 -22.03
C ALA A 119 17.54 -11.77 -21.63
N GLU A 120 16.84 -12.79 -22.12
CA GLU A 120 15.43 -13.04 -21.82
C GLU A 120 15.22 -13.39 -20.34
N LEU A 121 16.11 -14.19 -19.75
CA LEU A 121 16.06 -14.55 -18.33
C LEU A 121 16.31 -13.32 -17.45
N ILE A 122 17.30 -12.49 -17.79
CA ILE A 122 17.61 -11.27 -17.06
C ILE A 122 16.44 -10.28 -17.11
N GLU A 123 15.85 -10.06 -18.28
CA GLU A 123 14.68 -9.18 -18.40
C GLU A 123 13.51 -9.70 -17.56
N LYS A 124 13.27 -11.02 -17.57
CA LYS A 124 12.16 -11.63 -16.82
C LYS A 124 12.32 -11.49 -15.30
N ILE A 125 13.53 -11.66 -14.78
CA ILE A 125 13.78 -11.68 -13.33
C ILE A 125 14.15 -10.28 -12.80
N TRP A 126 15.05 -9.58 -13.48
CA TRP A 126 15.64 -8.32 -13.03
C TRP A 126 15.30 -7.11 -13.90
N GLY A 127 14.50 -7.24 -14.97
CA GLY A 127 14.20 -6.13 -15.87
C GLY A 127 13.63 -4.90 -15.15
N ALA A 128 12.78 -5.10 -14.14
CA ALA A 128 12.26 -4.03 -13.30
C ALA A 128 13.36 -3.32 -12.49
N ASP A 129 14.25 -4.09 -11.87
CA ASP A 129 15.36 -3.60 -11.06
C ASP A 129 16.39 -2.85 -11.92
N LEU A 130 16.73 -3.39 -13.09
CA LEU A 130 17.67 -2.80 -14.02
C LEU A 130 17.16 -1.48 -14.59
N ARG A 131 15.86 -1.39 -14.92
CA ARG A 131 15.22 -0.12 -15.28
C ARG A 131 15.20 0.88 -14.13
N HIS A 132 15.01 0.40 -12.90
CA HIS A 132 15.09 1.24 -11.71
C HIS A 132 16.48 1.85 -11.54
N VAL A 133 17.56 1.08 -11.71
CA VAL A 133 18.93 1.62 -11.59
C VAL A 133 19.43 2.30 -12.87
N GLY A 134 18.81 2.03 -14.02
CA GLY A 134 19.21 2.54 -15.33
C GLY A 134 20.31 1.73 -16.02
N VAL A 135 20.49 0.45 -15.70
CA VAL A 135 21.48 -0.41 -16.36
C VAL A 135 20.83 -1.14 -17.54
N VAL A 136 21.54 -1.23 -18.66
CA VAL A 136 21.04 -1.88 -19.88
C VAL A 136 21.77 -3.20 -20.12
N VAL A 137 21.04 -4.18 -20.66
CA VAL A 137 21.56 -5.48 -21.07
C VAL A 137 21.73 -5.50 -22.59
N GLU A 138 22.90 -5.93 -23.07
CA GLU A 138 23.26 -6.00 -24.47
C GLU A 138 23.72 -7.41 -24.86
N TYR A 139 23.44 -7.80 -26.10
CA TYR A 139 23.80 -9.10 -26.64
C TYR A 139 25.17 -9.03 -27.32
N LEU A 140 26.11 -9.91 -26.95
CA LEU A 140 27.47 -9.96 -27.50
C LEU A 140 27.56 -10.62 -28.87
N GLY A 141 26.72 -11.63 -29.17
CA GLY A 141 26.87 -12.41 -30.40
C GLY A 141 27.98 -13.45 -30.40
N GLY A 142 28.82 -13.48 -29.36
CA GLY A 142 29.90 -14.45 -29.13
C GLY A 142 31.00 -13.86 -28.23
N ILE A 143 31.80 -14.70 -27.57
CA ILE A 143 32.86 -14.24 -26.66
C ILE A 143 34.11 -13.72 -27.38
N ASP A 144 34.32 -14.11 -28.64
CA ASP A 144 35.53 -13.74 -29.41
C ASP A 144 35.66 -12.20 -29.58
N ASP A 145 34.55 -11.47 -29.61
CA ASP A 145 34.53 -9.99 -29.75
C ASP A 145 34.69 -9.25 -28.40
N LEU A 146 34.64 -9.97 -27.28
CA LEU A 146 34.64 -9.38 -25.95
C LEU A 146 35.86 -8.46 -25.69
N PRO A 147 37.11 -8.83 -26.03
CA PRO A 147 38.27 -7.96 -25.78
C PRO A 147 38.15 -6.59 -26.47
N ALA A 148 37.70 -6.58 -27.73
CA ALA A 148 37.49 -5.34 -28.49
C ALA A 148 36.37 -4.50 -27.86
N ILE A 149 35.28 -5.14 -27.43
CA ILE A 149 34.16 -4.46 -26.76
C ILE A 149 34.57 -3.90 -25.40
N VAL A 150 35.40 -4.60 -24.62
CA VAL A 150 35.91 -4.07 -23.35
C VAL A 150 36.81 -2.85 -23.60
N GLU A 151 37.67 -2.91 -24.61
CA GLU A 151 38.55 -1.79 -24.97
C GLU A 151 37.75 -0.56 -25.45
N GLU A 152 36.78 -0.76 -26.34
CA GLU A 152 35.87 0.29 -26.81
C GLU A 152 34.99 0.83 -25.67
N PHE A 153 34.48 -0.06 -24.82
CA PHE A 153 33.67 0.33 -23.68
C PHE A 153 34.51 1.09 -22.64
N GLY A 154 35.79 0.79 -22.42
CA GLY A 154 36.61 1.52 -21.45
C GLY A 154 35.98 1.63 -20.04
N PRO A 155 35.85 0.52 -19.29
CA PRO A 155 35.28 0.54 -17.94
C PRO A 155 36.09 1.44 -17.00
N GLU A 156 35.38 2.24 -16.20
CA GLU A 156 36.00 3.18 -15.25
C GLU A 156 35.12 3.34 -13.99
N PRO A 157 35.60 3.99 -12.92
CA PRO A 157 34.78 4.27 -11.75
C PRO A 157 33.50 5.03 -12.14
N GLY A 158 32.33 4.43 -11.87
CA GLY A 158 31.02 4.99 -12.25
C GLY A 158 30.48 4.52 -13.61
N ARG A 159 31.29 3.81 -14.39
CA ARG A 159 30.92 3.19 -15.67
C ARG A 159 31.38 1.74 -15.69
N ARG A 160 30.55 0.89 -15.09
CA ARG A 160 30.87 -0.52 -14.87
C ARG A 160 30.39 -1.37 -16.04
N LEU A 161 31.19 -2.38 -16.35
CA LEU A 161 30.86 -3.42 -17.31
C LEU A 161 30.64 -4.74 -16.55
N GLY A 162 29.46 -5.33 -16.73
CA GLY A 162 29.18 -6.71 -16.34
C GLY A 162 29.19 -7.59 -17.58
N VAL A 163 29.70 -8.81 -17.46
CA VAL A 163 29.70 -9.80 -18.55
C VAL A 163 29.20 -11.11 -17.98
N LEU A 164 28.20 -11.72 -18.63
CA LEU A 164 27.65 -13.02 -18.30
C LEU A 164 27.89 -13.96 -19.49
N VAL A 165 28.68 -15.00 -19.23
CA VAL A 165 29.08 -16.05 -20.18
C VAL A 165 28.82 -17.39 -19.52
N ASP A 166 28.52 -18.42 -20.33
CA ASP A 166 28.16 -19.74 -19.81
C ASP A 166 29.35 -20.43 -19.11
N HIS A 167 30.58 -20.23 -19.62
CA HIS A 167 31.80 -20.80 -19.07
C HIS A 167 32.94 -19.78 -19.09
N LEU A 168 33.78 -19.81 -18.04
CA LEU A 168 35.03 -19.04 -17.97
C LEU A 168 36.20 -19.96 -17.57
N VAL A 169 36.96 -20.48 -18.54
CA VAL A 169 38.02 -21.47 -18.32
C VAL A 169 39.41 -20.85 -18.59
N PRO A 170 40.32 -20.85 -17.59
CA PRO A 170 41.67 -20.32 -17.78
C PRO A 170 42.43 -20.99 -18.93
N GLY A 171 42.95 -20.19 -19.87
CA GLY A 171 43.73 -20.69 -21.01
C GLY A 171 42.89 -21.21 -22.19
N SER A 172 41.58 -21.05 -22.12
CA SER A 172 40.60 -21.40 -23.15
C SER A 172 39.98 -20.13 -23.75
N LYS A 173 39.24 -20.30 -24.85
CA LYS A 173 38.43 -19.24 -25.46
C LYS A 173 37.15 -18.96 -24.66
N GLU A 174 36.66 -19.99 -23.98
CA GLU A 174 35.63 -19.94 -22.94
C GLU A 174 36.36 -19.83 -21.61
#